data_AF-A0A9E7KS92-F1
#
_entry.id   AF-A0A9E7KS92-F1
#
_cell.length_a   1.000
_cell.length_b   1.000
_cell.length_c   1.000
_cell.angle_alpha   90.00
_cell.angle_beta   90.00
_cell.angle_gamma   90.00
#
_symmetry.space_group_name_H-M   'P 1'
#
loop_
_entity.id
_entity.type
_entity.pdbx_description
1 polymer ?
#
loop_
_entity_poly.entity_id
_entity_poly.type
_entity_poly.pdbx_seq_one_letter_code
_entity_poly.pdbx_strand_id
1 'polypeptide(L)'
;PIEPHPHPRPHHRPSPASSRTTPHRPLPVATTAPRPPLSTVSHRRDSRKDRDRRRSSTRATFYDDPSLSYTIDRPITNWDSKRREWLRLNPSLATPDRVVMVTGSPPGRCPNPGGDHLLLRFYKNKADYCRLHGYDLFYNTALLHPEMPGCWAKIPLVRAAMVAHPESEWVWWVDQDAAFTDMEFRPPLHRYRAHHFVVPGWPYMVYTARDWVGLNAGVFLLRNSQWGLDFLDAWASMGPQTPHHDKWGRVLDAEIRGKLTSFADDQSALVHLLAKEQRRWRDKVHLESGYDLHGYWEPIVGRLEDVAAAYAEMERRDAGLRRRSGKRRSFVTHFTGCQPCGGAHNPAYTWQGCVDGMARALNFADDQVLRAYGFGHTNLNDSAPIRPLPFGYPASSRGGR
;
A
#
# COMPACT_ATOMS: atom_id res chain seq x y z
N PRO A 1 29.39 -40.31 -16.94
CA PRO A 1 29.76 -40.90 -15.63
C PRO A 1 29.77 -39.79 -14.57
N ILE A 2 28.60 -39.58 -13.97
CA ILE A 2 28.34 -38.55 -12.96
C ILE A 2 28.09 -39.31 -11.66
N GLU A 3 29.02 -39.20 -10.71
CA GLU A 3 28.84 -39.72 -9.34
C GLU A 3 27.85 -38.83 -8.56
N PRO A 4 26.92 -39.42 -7.79
CA PRO A 4 25.98 -38.67 -6.97
C PRO A 4 26.53 -38.40 -5.56
N HIS A 5 26.47 -37.14 -5.14
CA HIS A 5 26.73 -36.74 -3.75
C HIS A 5 25.59 -37.19 -2.79
N PRO A 6 25.91 -37.51 -1.52
CA PRO A 6 25.01 -38.26 -0.65
C PRO A 6 24.02 -37.36 0.13
N HIS A 7 22.82 -37.90 0.35
CA HIS A 7 21.76 -37.37 1.21
C HIS A 7 22.20 -37.28 2.69
N PRO A 8 21.82 -36.21 3.43
CA PRO A 8 21.97 -36.18 4.87
C PRO A 8 20.82 -36.92 5.58
N ARG A 9 21.20 -37.78 6.54
CA ARG A 9 20.31 -38.50 7.48
C ARG A 9 19.72 -37.56 8.54
N PRO A 10 18.57 -37.92 9.15
CA PRO A 10 17.87 -37.04 10.08
C PRO A 10 18.53 -37.04 11.46
N HIS A 11 18.81 -35.85 12.00
CA HIS A 11 19.34 -35.68 13.35
C HIS A 11 18.23 -35.71 14.41
N HIS A 12 18.58 -36.34 15.52
CA HIS A 12 17.79 -36.61 16.71
C HIS A 12 17.22 -35.36 17.39
N ARG A 13 15.98 -35.48 17.90
CA ARG A 13 15.35 -34.58 18.88
C ARG A 13 16.14 -34.59 20.20
N PRO A 14 16.41 -33.43 20.82
CA PRO A 14 16.71 -33.35 22.24
C PRO A 14 15.41 -33.18 23.08
N SER A 15 15.32 -33.93 24.17
CA SER A 15 14.30 -33.82 25.22
C SER A 15 14.48 -32.55 26.08
N PRO A 16 13.42 -32.05 26.75
CA PRO A 16 13.42 -30.72 27.34
C PRO A 16 14.15 -30.67 28.69
N ALA A 17 15.02 -29.68 28.84
CA ALA A 17 15.67 -29.37 30.11
C ALA A 17 14.75 -28.50 31.00
N SER A 18 14.62 -28.94 32.25
CA SER A 18 13.96 -28.24 33.36
C SER A 18 14.70 -26.94 33.71
N SER A 19 14.02 -25.79 33.60
CA SER A 19 14.52 -24.50 34.09
C SER A 19 13.78 -24.11 35.37
N ARG A 20 14.53 -24.05 36.46
CA ARG A 20 14.13 -23.54 37.78
C ARG A 20 13.68 -22.08 37.68
N THR A 21 12.54 -21.80 38.28
CA THR A 21 11.96 -20.47 38.48
C THR A 21 12.65 -19.73 39.62
N THR A 22 13.20 -18.55 39.33
CA THR A 22 13.57 -17.52 40.33
C THR A 22 12.42 -16.52 40.49
N PRO A 23 12.06 -16.08 41.71
CA PRO A 23 10.93 -15.17 41.89
C PRO A 23 11.30 -13.72 41.52
N HIS A 24 10.50 -13.11 40.64
CA HIS A 24 10.59 -11.70 40.30
C HIS A 24 10.00 -10.82 41.39
N ARG A 25 10.77 -9.79 41.79
CA ARG A 25 10.41 -8.72 42.72
C ARG A 25 9.46 -7.73 42.01
N PRO A 26 8.34 -7.29 42.62
CA PRO A 26 7.42 -6.36 41.97
C PRO A 26 7.99 -4.94 41.91
N LEU A 27 7.78 -4.27 40.77
CA LEU A 27 8.08 -2.85 40.55
C LEU A 27 7.04 -1.95 41.24
N PRO A 28 7.40 -0.73 41.70
CA PRO A 28 6.48 0.13 42.44
C PRO A 28 5.41 0.75 41.56
N VAL A 29 4.20 0.82 42.11
CA VAL A 29 3.02 1.49 41.55
C VAL A 29 3.25 3.01 41.52
N ALA A 30 3.10 3.62 40.34
CA ALA A 30 3.13 5.07 40.19
C ALA A 30 1.82 5.68 40.74
N THR A 31 1.95 6.61 41.68
CA THR A 31 0.87 7.40 42.27
C THR A 31 0.33 8.42 41.25
N THR A 32 -1.00 8.52 41.18
CA THR A 32 -1.74 9.46 40.32
C THR A 32 -1.66 10.88 40.87
N ALA A 33 -1.24 11.84 40.02
CA ALA A 33 -1.38 13.27 40.29
C ALA A 33 -2.72 13.81 39.71
N PRO A 34 -3.39 14.78 40.36
CA PRO A 34 -4.68 15.30 39.90
C PRO A 34 -4.55 16.25 38.71
N ARG A 35 -5.50 16.16 37.76
CA ARG A 35 -5.62 17.05 36.58
C ARG A 35 -6.15 18.45 36.98
N PRO A 36 -5.67 19.54 36.36
CA PRO A 36 -6.26 20.87 36.54
C PRO A 36 -7.56 21.04 35.71
N PRO A 37 -8.49 21.93 36.12
CA PRO A 37 -9.76 22.13 35.43
C PRO A 37 -9.62 22.94 34.14
N LEU A 38 -10.34 22.52 33.10
CA LEU A 38 -10.46 23.20 31.80
C LEU A 38 -11.37 24.43 31.92
N SER A 39 -10.86 25.61 31.54
CA SER A 39 -11.64 26.84 31.42
C SER A 39 -12.60 26.77 30.23
N THR A 40 -13.89 27.03 30.46
CA THR A 40 -14.92 27.13 29.43
C THR A 40 -14.98 28.55 28.85
N VAL A 41 -14.60 28.72 27.58
CA VAL A 41 -14.90 29.94 26.81
C VAL A 41 -16.25 29.74 26.10
N SER A 42 -17.25 30.49 26.51
CA SER A 42 -18.60 30.50 25.92
C SER A 42 -18.66 31.42 24.70
N HIS A 43 -18.77 30.86 23.50
CA HIS A 43 -19.18 31.61 22.31
C HIS A 43 -20.69 31.44 22.11
N ARG A 44 -21.46 32.52 22.31
CA ARG A 44 -22.88 32.59 21.99
C ARG A 44 -23.08 32.39 20.47
N ARG A 45 -23.75 31.29 20.08
CA ARG A 45 -24.20 31.05 18.70
C ARG A 45 -25.42 31.91 18.39
N ASP A 46 -25.32 32.73 17.36
CA ASP A 46 -26.43 33.53 16.82
C ASP A 46 -27.39 32.62 16.02
N SER A 47 -28.55 32.35 16.61
CA SER A 47 -29.55 31.37 16.15
C SER A 47 -30.34 31.79 14.90
N ARG A 48 -30.05 32.97 14.33
CA ARG A 48 -30.71 33.46 13.10
C ARG A 48 -30.03 32.98 11.81
N LYS A 49 -28.70 32.74 11.81
CA LYS A 49 -27.97 32.20 10.63
C LYS A 49 -28.17 30.71 10.39
N ASP A 50 -28.54 29.95 11.43
CA ASP A 50 -28.78 28.51 11.34
C ASP A 50 -30.14 28.17 10.70
N ARG A 51 -31.10 29.10 10.70
CA ARG A 51 -32.42 28.89 10.07
C ARG A 51 -32.39 29.03 8.55
N ASP A 52 -31.54 29.91 8.00
CA ASP A 52 -31.42 30.07 6.54
C ASP A 52 -30.57 28.95 5.88
N ARG A 53 -29.62 28.34 6.60
CA ARG A 53 -28.85 27.19 6.09
C ARG A 53 -29.67 25.89 5.99
N ARG A 54 -30.73 25.75 6.79
CA ARG A 54 -31.64 24.59 6.73
C ARG A 54 -32.62 24.64 5.56
N ARG A 55 -32.64 25.74 4.79
CA ARG A 55 -33.57 25.97 3.69
C ARG A 55 -32.95 25.78 2.29
N SER A 56 -31.69 25.37 2.21
CA SER A 56 -31.11 24.79 1.00
C SER A 56 -31.50 23.32 0.93
N SER A 57 -32.33 22.96 -0.05
CA SER A 57 -32.82 21.60 -0.31
C SER A 57 -31.77 20.51 -0.02
N THR A 58 -32.00 19.67 0.99
CA THR A 58 -31.29 18.39 1.12
C THR A 58 -31.82 17.47 0.03
N ARG A 59 -31.29 17.62 -1.20
CA ARG A 59 -31.59 16.69 -2.29
C ARG A 59 -31.07 15.33 -1.86
N ALA A 60 -31.97 14.35 -1.76
CA ALA A 60 -31.62 12.99 -1.38
C ALA A 60 -30.56 12.43 -2.34
N THR A 61 -29.59 11.73 -1.78
CA THR A 61 -28.52 11.03 -2.49
C THR A 61 -28.62 9.53 -2.22
N PHE A 62 -27.69 8.75 -2.78
CA PHE A 62 -27.62 7.32 -2.49
C PHE A 62 -27.31 7.02 -1.01
N TYR A 63 -26.78 7.98 -0.23
CA TYR A 63 -26.58 7.81 1.21
C TYR A 63 -27.87 7.80 2.02
N ASP A 64 -28.99 8.25 1.44
CA ASP A 64 -30.31 8.22 2.08
C ASP A 64 -31.05 6.88 1.83
N ASP A 65 -30.45 5.98 1.04
CA ASP A 65 -30.99 4.65 0.75
C ASP A 65 -30.62 3.66 1.87
N PRO A 66 -31.58 3.18 2.69
CA PRO A 66 -31.29 2.28 3.80
C PRO A 66 -30.83 0.88 3.35
N SER A 67 -30.93 0.57 2.06
CA SER A 67 -30.43 -0.69 1.49
C SER A 67 -28.95 -0.63 1.11
N LEU A 68 -28.36 0.57 1.02
CA LEU A 68 -26.94 0.75 0.70
C LEU A 68 -26.06 0.13 1.79
N SER A 69 -25.08 -0.67 1.38
CA SER A 69 -24.07 -1.23 2.28
C SER A 69 -22.65 -0.94 1.79
N TYR A 70 -21.75 -0.66 2.73
CA TYR A 70 -20.31 -0.60 2.51
C TYR A 70 -19.66 -1.99 2.43
N THR A 71 -20.35 -3.05 2.85
CA THR A 71 -19.82 -4.42 2.94
C THR A 71 -19.89 -5.17 1.60
N ILE A 72 -18.95 -6.10 1.38
CA ILE A 72 -18.85 -6.92 0.16
C ILE A 72 -20.03 -7.88 -0.03
N ASP A 73 -20.78 -8.18 1.03
CA ASP A 73 -21.87 -9.18 1.03
C ASP A 73 -23.10 -8.76 0.23
N ARG A 74 -23.22 -7.46 -0.06
CA ARG A 74 -24.34 -6.89 -0.79
C ARG A 74 -23.82 -6.14 -2.01
N PRO A 75 -24.04 -6.66 -3.23
CA PRO A 75 -23.70 -5.94 -4.45
C PRO A 75 -24.43 -4.59 -4.52
N ILE A 76 -23.75 -3.57 -5.05
CA ILE A 76 -24.37 -2.29 -5.38
C ILE A 76 -24.54 -2.25 -6.89
N THR A 77 -25.75 -1.94 -7.34
CA THR A 77 -26.05 -1.72 -8.75
C THR A 77 -26.27 -0.24 -9.05
N ASN A 78 -26.13 0.13 -10.32
CA ASN A 78 -26.28 1.50 -10.81
C ASN A 78 -25.33 2.51 -10.12
N TRP A 79 -24.16 2.05 -9.66
CA TRP A 79 -23.19 2.87 -8.94
C TRP A 79 -22.71 4.08 -9.74
N ASP A 80 -22.45 3.92 -11.05
CA ASP A 80 -22.03 5.05 -11.90
C ASP A 80 -23.09 6.16 -11.96
N SER A 81 -24.37 5.81 -11.99
CA SER A 81 -25.47 6.76 -11.97
C SER A 81 -25.59 7.44 -10.61
N LYS A 82 -25.52 6.66 -9.51
CA LYS A 82 -25.53 7.17 -8.13
C LYS A 82 -24.38 8.15 -7.89
N ARG A 83 -23.15 7.80 -8.32
CA ARG A 83 -21.95 8.63 -8.19
C ARG A 83 -22.04 9.91 -9.03
N ARG A 84 -22.52 9.81 -10.28
CA ARG A 84 -22.70 10.97 -11.15
C ARG A 84 -23.69 11.98 -10.58
N GLU A 85 -24.80 11.50 -10.04
CA GLU A 85 -25.79 12.38 -9.39
C GLU A 85 -25.19 13.05 -8.15
N TRP A 86 -24.48 12.29 -7.32
CA TRP A 86 -23.80 12.86 -6.15
C TRP A 86 -22.76 13.93 -6.54
N LEU A 87 -21.96 13.70 -7.58
CA LEU A 87 -20.99 14.69 -8.09
C LEU A 87 -21.68 15.96 -8.62
N ARG A 88 -22.83 15.82 -9.28
CA ARG A 88 -23.63 16.96 -9.75
C ARG A 88 -24.15 17.82 -8.59
N LEU A 89 -24.45 17.19 -7.46
CA LEU A 89 -24.87 17.87 -6.23
C LEU A 89 -23.69 18.46 -5.43
N ASN A 90 -22.46 18.00 -5.69
CA ASN A 90 -21.25 18.40 -4.98
C ASN A 90 -20.15 18.88 -5.95
N PRO A 91 -20.40 19.95 -6.74
CA PRO A 91 -19.49 20.36 -7.82
C PRO A 91 -18.09 20.77 -7.33
N SER A 92 -17.94 21.25 -6.09
CA SER A 92 -16.62 21.57 -5.51
C SER A 92 -15.73 20.36 -5.28
N LEU A 93 -16.31 19.15 -5.25
CA LEU A 93 -15.59 17.88 -5.07
C LEU A 93 -15.38 17.15 -6.41
N ALA A 94 -16.02 17.59 -7.49
CA ALA A 94 -15.98 16.97 -8.82
C ALA A 94 -14.71 17.32 -9.62
N THR A 95 -13.54 17.13 -9.03
CA THR A 95 -12.26 17.32 -9.73
C THR A 95 -11.84 16.01 -10.42
N PRO A 96 -11.43 16.03 -11.70
CA PRO A 96 -10.93 14.84 -12.38
C PRO A 96 -9.72 14.22 -11.68
N ASP A 97 -9.56 12.91 -11.83
CA ASP A 97 -8.37 12.15 -11.38
C ASP A 97 -8.06 12.25 -9.88
N ARG A 98 -9.04 12.58 -9.01
CA ARG A 98 -8.85 12.47 -7.55
C ARG A 98 -8.49 11.04 -7.17
N VAL A 99 -7.52 10.94 -6.27
CA VAL A 99 -7.02 9.67 -5.75
C VAL A 99 -7.20 9.65 -4.24
N VAL A 100 -7.82 8.58 -3.75
CA VAL A 100 -7.71 8.17 -2.35
C VAL A 100 -6.77 6.97 -2.27
N MET A 101 -5.66 7.13 -1.57
CA MET A 101 -4.74 6.04 -1.26
C MET A 101 -5.25 5.28 -0.04
N VAL A 102 -5.28 3.96 -0.15
CA VAL A 102 -5.77 3.05 0.87
C VAL A 102 -4.67 2.07 1.23
N THR A 103 -4.39 1.98 2.53
CA THR A 103 -3.42 1.06 3.11
C THR A 103 -3.95 0.63 4.48
N GLY A 104 -3.34 -0.37 5.10
CA GLY A 104 -3.67 -0.70 6.48
C GLY A 104 -2.76 -1.74 7.08
N SER A 105 -2.89 -1.94 8.38
CA SER A 105 -2.18 -2.96 9.15
C SER A 105 -3.14 -3.68 10.09
N PRO A 106 -2.75 -4.85 10.64
CA PRO A 106 -3.56 -5.50 11.67
C PRO A 106 -3.88 -4.56 12.86
N PRO A 107 -5.04 -4.75 13.55
CA PRO A 107 -5.42 -3.96 14.73
C PRO A 107 -4.51 -4.19 15.93
N GLY A 108 -4.01 -5.42 16.06
CA GLY A 108 -3.18 -5.83 17.18
C GLY A 108 -1.72 -5.42 16.98
N ARG A 109 -0.98 -5.46 18.09
CA ARG A 109 0.48 -5.34 18.08
C ARG A 109 1.08 -6.36 17.11
N CYS A 110 2.09 -5.94 16.35
CA CYS A 110 2.85 -6.87 15.54
C CYS A 110 3.50 -7.98 16.41
N PRO A 111 3.34 -9.26 16.03
CA PRO A 111 4.05 -10.35 16.68
C PRO A 111 5.57 -10.20 16.64
N ASN A 112 6.10 -9.62 15.56
CA ASN A 112 7.52 -9.38 15.41
C ASN A 112 8.01 -8.17 16.24
N PRO A 113 9.01 -8.34 17.14
CA PRO A 113 9.60 -7.24 17.90
C PRO A 113 10.27 -6.21 16.95
N GLY A 114 9.63 -5.06 16.77
CA GLY A 114 10.07 -4.00 15.85
C GLY A 114 9.15 -3.80 14.64
N GLY A 115 8.20 -4.71 14.41
CA GLY A 115 7.23 -4.62 13.32
C GLY A 115 6.40 -3.34 13.36
N ASP A 116 5.89 -2.96 14.53
CA ASP A 116 5.11 -1.72 14.70
C ASP A 116 5.92 -0.46 14.33
N HIS A 117 7.22 -0.44 14.65
CA HIS A 117 8.10 0.67 14.29
C HIS A 117 8.29 0.76 12.77
N LEU A 118 8.49 -0.36 12.10
CA LEU A 118 8.57 -0.40 10.64
C LEU A 118 7.25 0.06 10.00
N LEU A 119 6.11 -0.42 10.48
CA LEU A 119 4.79 0.00 10.00
C LEU A 119 4.58 1.51 10.16
N LEU A 120 4.99 2.10 11.29
CA LEU A 120 4.95 3.55 11.48
C LEU A 120 5.79 4.29 10.43
N ARG A 121 6.98 3.78 10.09
CA ARG A 121 7.84 4.40 9.08
C ARG A 121 7.24 4.27 7.66
N PHE A 122 6.65 3.12 7.32
CA PHE A 122 5.91 2.97 6.05
C PHE A 122 4.69 3.89 5.99
N TYR A 123 3.96 4.06 7.09
CA TYR A 123 2.87 5.02 7.18
C TYR A 123 3.38 6.45 6.91
N LYS A 124 4.44 6.88 7.60
CA LYS A 124 5.05 8.20 7.37
C LYS A 124 5.42 8.39 5.90
N ASN A 125 6.07 7.41 5.27
CA ASN A 125 6.43 7.47 3.86
C ASN A 125 5.21 7.72 2.94
N LYS A 126 4.12 6.97 3.15
CA LYS A 126 2.87 7.15 2.39
C LYS A 126 2.20 8.49 2.69
N ALA A 127 2.22 8.95 3.94
CA ALA A 127 1.68 10.25 4.34
C ALA A 127 2.44 11.42 3.69
N ASP A 128 3.77 11.35 3.66
CA ASP A 128 4.61 12.34 2.97
C ASP A 128 4.32 12.36 1.47
N TYR A 129 4.22 11.19 0.84
CA TYR A 129 3.90 11.10 -0.59
C TYR A 129 2.50 11.69 -0.89
N CYS A 130 1.48 11.29 -0.14
CA CYS A 130 0.12 11.82 -0.32
C CYS A 130 0.08 13.35 -0.14
N ARG A 131 0.78 13.88 0.87
CA ARG A 131 0.90 15.33 1.11
C ARG A 131 1.56 16.06 -0.06
N LEU A 132 2.66 15.54 -0.61
CA LEU A 132 3.37 16.15 -1.74
C LEU A 132 2.53 16.14 -3.03
N HIS A 133 1.66 15.14 -3.18
CA HIS A 133 0.91 14.94 -4.42
C HIS A 133 -0.55 15.43 -4.38
N GLY A 134 -1.07 15.77 -3.19
CA GLY A 134 -2.45 16.21 -3.00
C GLY A 134 -3.44 15.04 -3.03
N TYR A 135 -3.03 13.87 -2.56
CA TYR A 135 -3.89 12.68 -2.46
C TYR A 135 -4.44 12.56 -1.05
N ASP A 136 -5.66 12.03 -0.95
CA ASP A 136 -6.25 11.66 0.33
C ASP A 136 -5.65 10.32 0.78
N LEU A 137 -5.42 10.14 2.10
CA LEU A 137 -4.89 8.90 2.67
C LEU A 137 -5.88 8.30 3.67
N PHE A 138 -6.30 7.07 3.42
CA PHE A 138 -7.07 6.27 4.36
C PHE A 138 -6.20 5.11 4.88
N TYR A 139 -5.84 5.18 6.17
CA TYR A 139 -5.10 4.13 6.85
C TYR A 139 -6.03 3.34 7.77
N ASN A 140 -6.27 2.08 7.43
CA ASN A 140 -7.16 1.21 8.19
C ASN A 140 -6.40 0.32 9.18
N THR A 141 -6.97 0.15 10.38
CA THR A 141 -6.49 -0.82 11.38
C THR A 141 -7.59 -1.79 11.82
N ALA A 142 -8.76 -1.80 11.17
CA ALA A 142 -9.87 -2.67 11.51
C ALA A 142 -10.06 -3.82 10.51
N LEU A 143 -10.54 -4.97 10.97
CA LEU A 143 -10.99 -6.03 10.07
C LEU A 143 -12.45 -5.77 9.68
N LEU A 144 -12.68 -5.31 8.44
CA LEU A 144 -14.02 -4.90 7.99
C LEU A 144 -14.94 -6.08 7.61
N HIS A 145 -14.35 -7.24 7.34
CA HIS A 145 -15.09 -8.49 7.16
C HIS A 145 -14.40 -9.59 7.98
N PRO A 146 -15.05 -10.17 9.00
CA PRO A 146 -14.40 -11.08 9.95
C PRO A 146 -13.83 -12.35 9.28
N GLU A 147 -14.44 -12.80 8.19
CA GLU A 147 -13.98 -13.98 7.45
C GLU A 147 -12.97 -13.66 6.34
N MET A 148 -12.57 -12.40 6.14
CA MET A 148 -11.56 -12.01 5.13
C MET A 148 -10.29 -11.41 5.77
N PRO A 149 -9.55 -12.17 6.59
CA PRO A 149 -8.31 -11.69 7.19
C PRO A 149 -7.12 -11.70 6.21
N GLY A 150 -5.98 -11.19 6.67
CA GLY A 150 -4.71 -11.28 5.94
C GLY A 150 -4.75 -10.55 4.60
N CYS A 151 -4.23 -11.19 3.55
CA CYS A 151 -4.17 -10.61 2.22
C CYS A 151 -5.56 -10.27 1.62
N TRP A 152 -6.62 -10.95 2.06
CA TRP A 152 -7.99 -10.71 1.60
C TRP A 152 -8.65 -9.45 2.21
N ALA A 153 -8.13 -8.94 3.33
CA ALA A 153 -8.72 -7.81 4.05
C ALA A 153 -8.76 -6.51 3.23
N LYS A 154 -7.92 -6.40 2.20
CA LYS A 154 -7.88 -5.25 1.29
C LYS A 154 -9.14 -5.11 0.45
N ILE A 155 -9.81 -6.21 0.07
CA ILE A 155 -10.96 -6.16 -0.84
C ILE A 155 -12.18 -5.46 -0.20
N PRO A 156 -12.67 -5.86 0.99
CA PRO A 156 -13.75 -5.13 1.67
C PRO A 156 -13.40 -3.67 1.93
N LEU A 157 -12.13 -3.40 2.23
CA LEU A 157 -11.62 -2.07 2.50
C LEU A 157 -11.59 -1.16 1.27
N VAL A 158 -11.08 -1.64 0.13
CA VAL A 158 -11.14 -0.91 -1.14
C VAL A 158 -12.58 -0.65 -1.55
N ARG A 159 -13.48 -1.65 -1.41
CA ARG A 159 -14.91 -1.47 -1.68
C ARG A 159 -15.53 -0.39 -0.80
N ALA A 160 -15.27 -0.42 0.51
CA ALA A 160 -15.77 0.58 1.44
C ALA A 160 -15.24 1.99 1.09
N ALA A 161 -13.97 2.10 0.71
CA ALA A 161 -13.37 3.35 0.26
C ALA A 161 -14.03 3.89 -1.02
N MET A 162 -14.35 3.02 -1.99
CA MET A 162 -15.09 3.42 -3.21
C MET A 162 -16.45 4.06 -2.86
N VAL A 163 -17.19 3.48 -1.91
CA VAL A 163 -18.50 3.99 -1.50
C VAL A 163 -18.39 5.23 -0.60
N ALA A 164 -17.37 5.32 0.24
CA ALA A 164 -17.13 6.46 1.13
C ALA A 164 -16.57 7.69 0.41
N HIS A 165 -15.91 7.49 -0.74
CA HIS A 165 -15.26 8.54 -1.52
C HIS A 165 -15.82 8.62 -2.95
N PRO A 166 -17.12 8.95 -3.15
CA PRO A 166 -17.72 9.09 -4.47
C PRO A 166 -17.08 10.20 -5.32
N GLU A 167 -16.37 11.15 -4.69
CA GLU A 167 -15.56 12.16 -5.34
C GLU A 167 -14.26 11.64 -5.95
N SER A 168 -13.74 10.52 -5.45
CA SER A 168 -12.48 9.93 -5.93
C SER A 168 -12.72 9.18 -7.23
N GLU A 169 -11.89 9.46 -8.24
CA GLU A 169 -11.92 8.71 -9.50
C GLU A 169 -11.13 7.40 -9.37
N TRP A 170 -10.06 7.40 -8.56
CA TRP A 170 -9.23 6.24 -8.30
C TRP A 170 -9.12 5.95 -6.81
N VAL A 171 -9.32 4.67 -6.47
CA VAL A 171 -8.90 4.10 -5.19
C VAL A 171 -7.59 3.37 -5.41
N TRP A 172 -6.54 3.78 -4.69
CA TRP A 172 -5.19 3.24 -4.86
C TRP A 172 -4.80 2.41 -3.65
N TRP A 173 -4.84 1.08 -3.79
CA TRP A 173 -4.33 0.19 -2.77
C TRP A 173 -2.81 0.16 -2.76
N VAL A 174 -2.21 0.25 -1.57
CA VAL A 174 -0.77 0.10 -1.35
C VAL A 174 -0.52 -0.72 -0.09
N ASP A 175 0.11 -1.88 -0.23
CA ASP A 175 0.45 -2.77 0.88
C ASP A 175 1.31 -2.07 1.95
N GLN A 176 1.18 -2.54 3.19
CA GLN A 176 1.85 -1.95 4.34
C GLN A 176 3.39 -1.96 4.24
N ASP A 177 3.95 -2.93 3.51
CA ASP A 177 5.39 -3.13 3.28
C ASP A 177 5.84 -2.66 1.88
N ALA A 178 5.05 -1.82 1.21
CA ALA A 178 5.45 -1.08 0.01
C ALA A 178 5.81 0.38 0.35
N ALA A 179 6.99 0.83 -0.07
CA ALA A 179 7.47 2.21 0.12
C ALA A 179 7.57 2.95 -1.22
N PHE A 180 7.16 4.22 -1.22
CA PHE A 180 7.49 5.15 -2.30
C PHE A 180 8.96 5.53 -2.19
N THR A 181 9.74 5.25 -3.22
CA THR A 181 11.18 5.55 -3.29
C THR A 181 11.52 6.57 -4.37
N ASP A 182 10.57 6.92 -5.24
CA ASP A 182 10.58 8.18 -6.00
C ASP A 182 9.44 9.09 -5.50
N MET A 183 9.77 10.05 -4.63
CA MET A 183 8.80 10.96 -4.00
C MET A 183 8.37 12.10 -4.93
N GLU A 184 8.90 12.18 -6.15
CA GLU A 184 8.53 13.20 -7.14
C GLU A 184 7.67 12.61 -8.27
N PHE A 185 7.79 11.31 -8.53
CA PHE A 185 7.07 10.64 -9.59
C PHE A 185 5.56 10.64 -9.36
N ARG A 186 4.80 10.95 -10.41
CA ARG A 186 3.33 10.81 -10.43
C ARG A 186 2.93 9.73 -11.44
N PRO A 187 2.09 8.76 -11.06
CA PRO A 187 1.47 7.85 -12.01
C PRO A 187 0.80 8.63 -13.15
N PRO A 188 1.01 8.25 -14.42
CA PRO A 188 0.46 8.97 -15.56
C PRO A 188 -1.02 8.59 -15.78
N LEU A 189 -1.92 9.00 -14.87
CA LEU A 189 -3.32 8.57 -14.82
C LEU A 189 -4.09 8.76 -16.15
N HIS A 190 -3.75 9.79 -16.93
CA HIS A 190 -4.30 10.01 -18.27
C HIS A 190 -4.08 8.85 -19.27
N ARG A 191 -3.02 8.04 -19.10
CA ARG A 191 -2.77 6.83 -19.88
C ARG A 191 -3.78 5.73 -19.56
N TYR A 192 -4.38 5.76 -18.38
CA TYR A 192 -5.31 4.73 -17.89
C TYR A 192 -6.78 5.08 -18.11
N ARG A 193 -7.10 6.17 -18.80
CA ARG A 193 -8.49 6.65 -19.02
C ARG A 193 -9.47 5.60 -19.57
N ALA A 194 -8.98 4.64 -20.36
CA ALA A 194 -9.80 3.57 -20.95
C ALA A 194 -9.96 2.33 -20.05
N HIS A 195 -9.20 2.28 -18.95
CA HIS A 195 -9.10 1.16 -18.03
C HIS A 195 -9.76 1.49 -16.69
N HIS A 196 -10.18 0.45 -15.98
CA HIS A 196 -10.74 0.53 -14.64
C HIS A 196 -9.85 -0.12 -13.59
N PHE A 197 -8.93 -1.00 -13.98
CA PHE A 197 -7.97 -1.61 -13.07
C PHE A 197 -6.57 -1.51 -13.65
N VAL A 198 -5.63 -1.00 -12.86
CA VAL A 198 -4.21 -0.88 -13.23
C VAL A 198 -3.40 -1.60 -12.17
N VAL A 199 -2.66 -2.61 -12.59
CA VAL A 199 -1.87 -3.47 -11.72
C VAL A 199 -0.51 -3.74 -12.37
N PRO A 200 0.60 -3.80 -11.61
CA PRO A 200 1.89 -4.20 -12.14
C PRO A 200 1.81 -5.60 -12.75
N GLY A 201 2.35 -5.80 -13.94
CA GLY A 201 2.44 -7.15 -14.52
C GLY A 201 2.73 -7.20 -16.01
N TRP A 202 2.80 -8.42 -16.54
CA TRP A 202 3.11 -8.69 -17.95
C TRP A 202 2.02 -9.53 -18.62
N PRO A 203 1.44 -9.10 -19.75
CA PRO A 203 0.33 -9.80 -20.40
C PRO A 203 0.57 -11.28 -20.67
N TYR A 204 1.74 -11.65 -21.18
CA TYR A 204 2.06 -13.05 -21.43
C TYR A 204 2.08 -13.87 -20.14
N MET A 205 2.70 -13.35 -19.08
CA MET A 205 2.81 -14.06 -17.81
C MET A 205 1.45 -14.28 -17.16
N VAL A 206 0.55 -13.28 -17.21
CA VAL A 206 -0.79 -13.37 -16.63
C VAL A 206 -1.72 -14.21 -17.50
N TYR A 207 -1.91 -13.83 -18.76
CA TYR A 207 -2.99 -14.39 -19.59
C TYR A 207 -2.65 -15.72 -20.26
N THR A 208 -1.36 -15.98 -20.50
CA THR A 208 -0.91 -17.18 -21.21
C THR A 208 -0.23 -18.15 -20.27
N ALA A 209 0.81 -17.69 -19.57
CA ALA A 209 1.63 -18.55 -18.74
C ALA A 209 1.00 -18.88 -17.37
N ARG A 210 0.04 -18.06 -16.92
CA ARG A 210 -0.62 -18.15 -15.60
C ARG A 210 0.41 -18.21 -14.47
N ASP A 211 1.39 -17.33 -14.56
CA ASP A 211 2.50 -17.27 -13.63
C ASP A 211 2.11 -16.51 -12.37
N TRP A 212 2.42 -17.06 -11.19
CA TRP A 212 2.10 -16.44 -9.91
C TRP A 212 2.71 -15.05 -9.75
N VAL A 213 3.92 -14.85 -10.27
CA VAL A 213 4.62 -13.55 -10.26
C VAL A 213 4.40 -12.73 -11.53
N GLY A 214 3.45 -13.15 -12.38
CA GLY A 214 3.09 -12.43 -13.61
C GLY A 214 2.45 -11.06 -13.36
N LEU A 215 1.93 -10.83 -12.15
CA LEU A 215 1.45 -9.55 -11.64
C LEU A 215 1.72 -9.44 -10.13
N ASN A 216 1.52 -8.26 -9.54
CA ASN A 216 1.57 -8.07 -8.09
C ASN A 216 0.29 -7.41 -7.55
N ALA A 217 -0.38 -8.07 -6.60
CA ALA A 217 -1.65 -7.57 -6.02
C ALA A 217 -1.46 -6.64 -4.80
N GLY A 218 -0.23 -6.24 -4.51
CA GLY A 218 0.09 -5.38 -3.37
C GLY A 218 0.04 -3.89 -3.66
N VAL A 219 0.06 -3.49 -4.93
CA VAL A 219 -0.12 -2.09 -5.35
C VAL A 219 -0.97 -2.05 -6.60
N PHE A 220 -2.14 -1.41 -6.56
CA PHE A 220 -3.00 -1.28 -7.73
C PHE A 220 -3.91 -0.06 -7.66
N LEU A 221 -4.32 0.44 -8.82
CA LEU A 221 -5.35 1.48 -8.95
C LEU A 221 -6.64 0.84 -9.43
N LEU A 222 -7.75 1.12 -8.75
CA LEU A 222 -9.09 0.70 -9.14
C LEU A 222 -9.96 1.95 -9.32
N ARG A 223 -10.58 2.08 -10.50
CA ARG A 223 -11.47 3.19 -10.81
C ARG A 223 -12.77 3.05 -10.03
N ASN A 224 -13.20 4.12 -9.38
CA ASN A 224 -14.45 4.16 -8.65
C ASN A 224 -15.64 4.10 -9.62
N SER A 225 -16.11 2.90 -9.92
CA SER A 225 -17.08 2.64 -10.99
C SER A 225 -17.87 1.37 -10.73
N GLN A 226 -19.01 1.20 -11.41
CA GLN A 226 -19.80 -0.04 -11.31
C GLN A 226 -18.92 -1.25 -11.66
N TRP A 227 -18.15 -1.15 -12.76
CA TRP A 227 -17.21 -2.19 -13.16
C TRP A 227 -16.23 -2.56 -12.04
N GLY A 228 -15.74 -1.56 -11.29
CA GLY A 228 -14.79 -1.78 -10.20
C GLY A 228 -15.42 -2.55 -9.03
N LEU A 229 -16.68 -2.26 -8.70
CA LEU A 229 -17.42 -2.99 -7.67
C LEU A 229 -17.68 -4.43 -8.12
N ASP A 230 -18.14 -4.63 -9.35
CA ASP A 230 -18.38 -5.96 -9.91
C ASP A 230 -17.10 -6.81 -9.99
N PHE A 231 -15.96 -6.15 -10.26
CA PHE A 231 -14.65 -6.79 -10.29
C PHE A 231 -14.19 -7.24 -8.90
N LEU A 232 -14.40 -6.42 -7.86
CA LEU A 232 -14.10 -6.80 -6.47
C LEU A 232 -14.98 -7.98 -6.03
N ASP A 233 -16.27 -7.99 -6.39
CA ASP A 233 -17.17 -9.11 -6.08
C ASP A 233 -16.69 -10.41 -6.74
N ALA A 234 -16.29 -10.35 -8.02
CA ALA A 234 -15.75 -11.50 -8.74
C ALA A 234 -14.42 -11.99 -8.14
N TRP A 235 -13.53 -11.07 -7.77
CA TRP A 235 -12.27 -11.43 -7.12
C TRP A 235 -12.49 -12.05 -5.73
N ALA A 236 -13.40 -11.48 -4.95
CA ALA A 236 -13.78 -11.97 -3.63
C ALA A 236 -14.42 -13.37 -3.68
N SER A 237 -14.98 -13.80 -4.81
CA SER A 237 -15.63 -15.13 -4.93
C SER A 237 -14.70 -16.34 -4.68
N MET A 238 -13.39 -16.11 -4.65
CA MET A 238 -12.36 -17.09 -4.30
C MET A 238 -11.84 -16.96 -2.86
N GLY A 239 -12.34 -15.97 -2.13
CA GLY A 239 -11.92 -15.61 -0.79
C GLY A 239 -12.51 -16.51 0.32
N PRO A 240 -11.95 -16.38 1.54
CA PRO A 240 -12.27 -17.22 2.70
C PRO A 240 -13.69 -17.08 3.25
N GLN A 241 -14.37 -15.98 2.95
CA GLN A 241 -15.78 -15.78 3.28
C GLN A 241 -16.75 -16.62 2.43
N THR A 242 -16.24 -17.39 1.46
CA THR A 242 -17.07 -18.24 0.60
C THR A 242 -17.08 -19.69 1.09
N PRO A 243 -18.20 -20.43 0.96
CA PRO A 243 -18.28 -21.85 1.34
C PRO A 243 -17.33 -22.78 0.55
N HIS A 244 -16.68 -22.28 -0.51
CA HIS A 244 -15.84 -23.05 -1.42
C HIS A 244 -14.36 -22.66 -1.36
N HIS A 245 -13.94 -21.90 -0.35
CA HIS A 245 -12.56 -21.41 -0.26
C HIS A 245 -11.50 -22.53 -0.31
N ASP A 246 -11.71 -23.64 0.41
CA ASP A 246 -10.78 -24.78 0.40
C ASP A 246 -10.61 -25.41 -0.99
N LYS A 247 -11.67 -25.40 -1.80
CA LYS A 247 -11.60 -25.84 -3.20
C LYS A 247 -10.69 -24.91 -4.00
N TRP A 248 -10.79 -23.60 -3.78
CA TRP A 248 -9.97 -22.63 -4.49
C TRP A 248 -8.49 -22.75 -4.15
N GLY A 249 -8.12 -23.08 -2.92
CA GLY A 249 -6.72 -23.38 -2.58
C GLY A 249 -6.13 -24.46 -3.49
N ARG A 250 -6.82 -25.59 -3.64
CA ARG A 250 -6.41 -26.69 -4.52
C ARG A 250 -6.40 -26.32 -6.00
N VAL A 251 -7.41 -25.58 -6.47
CA VAL A 251 -7.49 -25.16 -7.89
C VAL A 251 -6.35 -24.22 -8.23
N LEU A 252 -6.09 -23.22 -7.39
CA LEU A 252 -5.04 -22.24 -7.63
C LEU A 252 -3.65 -22.87 -7.56
N ASP A 253 -3.42 -23.78 -6.61
CA ASP A 253 -2.16 -24.54 -6.51
C ASP A 253 -1.90 -25.39 -7.77
N ALA A 254 -2.94 -26.02 -8.33
CA ALA A 254 -2.81 -26.83 -9.53
C ALA A 254 -2.65 -26.02 -10.83
N GLU A 255 -3.24 -24.81 -10.90
CA GLU A 255 -3.32 -24.05 -12.15
C GLU A 255 -2.33 -22.89 -12.28
N ILE A 256 -1.86 -22.33 -11.17
CA ILE A 256 -0.99 -21.15 -11.15
C ILE A 256 0.46 -21.61 -11.06
N ARG A 257 1.21 -21.36 -12.13
CA ARG A 257 2.60 -21.78 -12.25
C ARG A 257 3.47 -21.01 -11.25
N GLY A 258 4.33 -21.72 -10.53
CA GLY A 258 5.33 -21.13 -9.63
C GLY A 258 4.76 -20.62 -8.31
N LYS A 259 3.50 -20.93 -8.00
CA LYS A 259 2.88 -20.62 -6.72
C LYS A 259 3.61 -21.34 -5.57
N LEU A 260 3.84 -20.62 -4.46
CA LEU A 260 4.58 -21.15 -3.30
C LEU A 260 3.70 -21.44 -2.08
N THR A 261 2.39 -21.20 -2.16
CA THR A 261 1.45 -21.40 -1.05
C THR A 261 0.33 -22.35 -1.47
N SER A 262 -0.12 -23.21 -0.56
CA SER A 262 -1.20 -24.18 -0.82
C SER A 262 -2.61 -23.59 -0.62
N PHE A 263 -2.73 -22.46 0.08
CA PHE A 263 -4.00 -21.77 0.30
C PHE A 263 -4.28 -20.76 -0.84
N ALA A 264 -5.55 -20.36 -0.98
CA ALA A 264 -5.94 -19.33 -1.93
C ALA A 264 -5.59 -17.93 -1.41
N ASP A 265 -4.53 -17.33 -1.97
CA ASP A 265 -4.20 -15.92 -1.77
C ASP A 265 -4.84 -15.03 -2.85
N ASP A 266 -5.00 -13.75 -2.52
CA ASP A 266 -5.60 -12.73 -3.39
C ASP A 266 -4.85 -12.59 -4.73
N GLN A 267 -3.51 -12.66 -4.72
CA GLN A 267 -2.70 -12.54 -5.96
C GLN A 267 -2.92 -13.73 -6.91
N SER A 268 -2.87 -14.96 -6.42
CA SER A 268 -3.15 -16.16 -7.21
C SER A 268 -4.58 -16.13 -7.77
N ALA A 269 -5.55 -15.74 -6.95
CA ALA A 269 -6.93 -15.58 -7.37
C ALA A 269 -7.06 -14.53 -8.48
N LEU A 270 -6.33 -13.42 -8.39
CA LEU A 270 -6.32 -12.38 -9.42
C LEU A 270 -5.76 -12.90 -10.75
N VAL A 271 -4.62 -13.61 -10.72
CA VAL A 271 -4.04 -14.24 -11.92
C VAL A 271 -5.04 -15.20 -12.56
N HIS A 272 -5.67 -16.06 -11.75
CA HIS A 272 -6.67 -17.01 -12.22
C HIS A 272 -7.87 -16.32 -12.87
N LEU A 273 -8.48 -15.34 -12.18
CA LEU A 273 -9.63 -14.58 -12.67
C LEU A 273 -9.32 -13.94 -14.02
N LEU A 274 -8.18 -13.23 -14.11
CA LEU A 274 -7.79 -12.53 -15.33
C LEU A 274 -7.47 -13.51 -16.48
N ALA A 275 -6.86 -14.65 -16.19
CA ALA A 275 -6.53 -15.65 -17.20
C ALA A 275 -7.74 -16.41 -17.73
N LYS A 276 -8.73 -16.72 -16.87
CA LYS A 276 -9.91 -17.52 -17.22
C LYS A 276 -11.05 -16.68 -17.79
N GLU A 277 -11.26 -15.47 -17.27
CA GLU A 277 -12.35 -14.58 -17.67
C GLU A 277 -11.86 -13.41 -18.55
N GLN A 278 -10.88 -13.66 -19.42
CA GLN A 278 -10.29 -12.64 -20.29
C GLN A 278 -11.33 -11.84 -21.07
N ARG A 279 -12.34 -12.51 -21.64
CA ARG A 279 -13.42 -11.85 -22.42
C ARG A 279 -14.20 -10.83 -21.60
N ARG A 280 -14.29 -11.02 -20.29
CA ARG A 280 -15.07 -10.15 -19.40
C ARG A 280 -14.23 -8.98 -18.87
N TRP A 281 -12.96 -9.22 -18.54
CA TRP A 281 -12.16 -8.25 -17.78
C TRP A 281 -11.03 -7.59 -18.55
N ARG A 282 -10.40 -8.30 -19.50
CA ARG A 282 -9.10 -7.93 -20.07
C ARG A 282 -9.08 -6.52 -20.67
N ASP A 283 -10.12 -6.12 -21.39
CA ASP A 283 -10.16 -4.81 -22.08
C ASP A 283 -10.17 -3.61 -21.12
N LYS A 284 -10.53 -3.83 -19.84
CA LYS A 284 -10.55 -2.80 -18.81
C LYS A 284 -9.40 -2.91 -17.80
N VAL A 285 -8.50 -3.88 -17.99
CA VAL A 285 -7.33 -4.11 -17.14
C VAL A 285 -6.06 -3.66 -17.85
N HIS A 286 -5.27 -2.82 -17.19
CA HIS A 286 -3.95 -2.42 -17.65
C HIS A 286 -2.87 -3.12 -16.80
N LEU A 287 -2.05 -3.94 -17.45
CA LEU A 287 -0.86 -4.54 -16.83
C LEU A 287 0.34 -3.59 -17.04
N GLU A 288 0.67 -2.81 -16.02
CA GLU A 288 1.72 -1.79 -16.08
C GLU A 288 3.11 -2.41 -15.91
N SER A 289 4.02 -2.02 -16.80
CA SER A 289 5.42 -2.50 -16.83
C SER A 289 6.42 -1.44 -17.29
N GLY A 290 5.97 -0.21 -17.57
CA GLY A 290 6.80 0.92 -17.99
C GLY A 290 7.42 1.74 -16.85
N TYR A 291 7.05 1.44 -15.61
CA TYR A 291 7.71 1.89 -14.39
C TYR A 291 7.38 0.94 -13.24
N ASP A 292 8.15 1.03 -12.15
CA ASP A 292 7.98 0.18 -10.97
C ASP A 292 6.77 0.61 -10.12
N LEU A 293 5.55 0.44 -10.65
CA LEU A 293 4.32 0.55 -9.83
C LEU A 293 4.37 -0.46 -8.67
N HIS A 294 5.03 -1.59 -8.92
CA HIS A 294 5.62 -2.49 -7.93
C HIS A 294 7.05 -2.80 -8.37
N GLY A 295 8.04 -2.52 -7.53
CA GLY A 295 9.43 -2.92 -7.73
C GLY A 295 9.86 -3.92 -6.68
N TYR A 296 10.35 -5.09 -7.11
CA TYR A 296 10.89 -6.12 -6.24
C TYR A 296 12.12 -5.58 -5.49
N TRP A 297 12.08 -5.61 -4.15
CA TRP A 297 12.97 -4.82 -3.31
C TRP A 297 14.46 -5.15 -3.43
N GLU A 298 14.82 -6.42 -3.48
CA GLU A 298 16.20 -6.91 -3.37
C GLU A 298 17.17 -6.27 -4.38
N PRO A 299 16.91 -6.26 -5.71
CA PRO A 299 17.79 -5.60 -6.67
C PRO A 299 17.74 -4.06 -6.60
N ILE A 300 16.71 -3.49 -5.98
CA ILE A 300 16.57 -2.04 -5.81
C ILE A 300 17.44 -1.55 -4.66
N VAL A 301 17.34 -2.20 -3.49
CA VAL A 301 18.07 -1.79 -2.28
C VAL A 301 19.59 -1.87 -2.43
N GLY A 302 20.06 -2.78 -3.29
CA GLY A 302 21.48 -2.94 -3.62
C GLY A 302 22.06 -1.83 -4.50
N ARG A 303 21.24 -0.90 -5.02
CA ARG A 303 21.67 0.19 -5.93
C ARG A 303 21.29 1.58 -5.45
N LEU A 304 20.76 1.73 -4.24
CA LEU A 304 20.23 3.02 -3.75
C LEU A 304 21.30 4.12 -3.71
N GLU A 305 22.52 3.80 -3.26
CA GLU A 305 23.63 4.75 -3.22
C GLU A 305 24.05 5.20 -4.63
N ASP A 306 24.15 4.28 -5.58
CA ASP A 306 24.50 4.60 -6.97
C ASP A 306 23.44 5.50 -7.62
N VAL A 307 22.18 5.23 -7.33
CA VAL A 307 21.05 6.05 -7.80
C VAL A 307 21.09 7.42 -7.13
N ALA A 308 21.31 7.51 -5.81
CA ALA A 308 21.44 8.77 -5.09
C ALA A 308 22.57 9.63 -5.66
N ALA A 309 23.74 9.03 -5.88
CA ALA A 309 24.92 9.69 -6.43
C ALA A 309 24.67 10.20 -7.85
N ALA A 310 24.05 9.39 -8.71
CA ALA A 310 23.73 9.77 -10.09
C ALA A 310 22.74 10.95 -10.15
N TYR A 311 21.71 10.96 -9.29
CA TYR A 311 20.76 12.08 -9.23
C TYR A 311 21.42 13.35 -8.68
N ALA A 312 22.23 13.25 -7.63
CA ALA A 312 22.97 14.39 -7.10
C ALA A 312 23.91 14.99 -8.15
N GLU A 313 24.63 14.16 -8.91
CA GLU A 313 25.48 14.61 -10.00
C GLU A 313 24.69 15.31 -11.11
N MET A 314 23.55 14.73 -11.51
CA MET A 314 22.69 15.31 -12.54
C MET A 314 22.20 16.70 -12.17
N GLU A 315 21.73 16.88 -10.94
CA GLU A 315 21.23 18.16 -10.47
C GLU A 315 22.34 19.23 -10.34
N ARG A 316 23.60 18.83 -10.04
CA ARG A 316 24.75 19.75 -10.09
C ARG A 316 25.04 20.26 -11.49
N ARG A 317 24.79 19.44 -12.51
CA ARG A 317 25.03 19.78 -13.92
C ARG A 317 23.93 20.68 -14.46
N ASP A 318 22.67 20.37 -14.15
CA ASP A 318 21.50 21.18 -14.52
C ASP A 318 20.30 20.80 -13.62
N ALA A 319 19.80 21.78 -12.87
CA ALA A 319 18.64 21.59 -11.99
C ALA A 319 17.36 21.19 -12.76
N GLY A 320 17.28 21.48 -14.06
CA GLY A 320 16.19 21.09 -14.95
C GLY A 320 16.28 19.67 -15.50
N LEU A 321 17.44 18.99 -15.38
CA LEU A 321 17.63 17.62 -15.87
C LEU A 321 16.96 16.54 -15.00
N ARG A 322 16.35 16.91 -13.85
CA ARG A 322 15.57 16.04 -12.95
C ARG A 322 14.68 15.02 -13.67
N ARG A 323 14.13 15.39 -14.84
CA ARG A 323 13.14 14.60 -15.61
C ARG A 323 13.72 13.78 -16.78
N ARG A 324 15.03 13.84 -17.06
CA ARG A 324 15.64 13.29 -18.29
C ARG A 324 16.70 12.20 -18.06
N SER A 325 16.78 11.63 -16.85
CA SER A 325 17.74 10.57 -16.54
C SER A 325 17.43 9.23 -17.21
N GLY A 326 18.46 8.58 -17.76
CA GLY A 326 18.42 7.16 -18.17
C GLY A 326 18.54 6.18 -17.00
N LYS A 327 18.98 6.64 -15.81
CA LYS A 327 18.92 5.89 -14.54
C LYS A 327 17.69 6.37 -13.77
N ARG A 328 16.57 5.66 -13.88
CA ARG A 328 15.32 5.97 -13.17
C ARG A 328 15.37 5.39 -11.76
N ARG A 329 15.01 6.20 -10.75
CA ARG A 329 14.56 5.68 -9.45
C ARG A 329 13.40 4.71 -9.68
N SER A 330 13.41 3.60 -8.97
CA SER A 330 12.21 2.80 -8.82
C SER A 330 11.16 3.63 -8.11
N PHE A 331 9.92 3.59 -8.59
CA PHE A 331 8.85 4.38 -8.01
C PHE A 331 8.40 3.80 -6.67
N VAL A 332 8.08 2.51 -6.66
CA VAL A 332 7.75 1.76 -5.45
C VAL A 332 8.78 0.67 -5.23
N THR A 333 9.29 0.56 -4.01
CA THR A 333 10.08 -0.57 -3.51
C THR A 333 9.20 -1.38 -2.58
N HIS A 334 8.86 -2.61 -2.99
CA HIS A 334 7.91 -3.47 -2.28
C HIS A 334 8.63 -4.68 -1.68
N PHE A 335 8.59 -4.80 -0.36
CA PHE A 335 9.29 -5.81 0.44
C PHE A 335 8.53 -7.14 0.50
N THR A 336 8.07 -7.62 -0.66
CA THR A 336 7.32 -8.86 -0.79
C THR A 336 8.05 -10.03 -0.16
N GLY A 337 7.40 -10.66 0.82
CA GLY A 337 7.96 -11.77 1.56
C GLY A 337 8.81 -11.38 2.77
N CYS A 338 9.00 -10.10 3.09
CA CYS A 338 9.67 -9.70 4.34
C CYS A 338 8.74 -9.71 5.57
N GLN A 339 7.43 -9.49 5.35
CA GLN A 339 6.40 -9.56 6.40
C GLN A 339 6.78 -8.82 7.71
N PRO A 340 7.05 -7.50 7.69
CA PRO A 340 7.62 -6.77 8.82
C PRO A 340 6.82 -6.90 10.12
N CYS A 341 5.50 -7.03 10.03
CA CYS A 341 4.63 -7.20 11.19
C CYS A 341 4.55 -8.65 11.69
N GLY A 342 4.34 -9.61 10.77
CA GLY A 342 4.15 -11.01 11.11
C GLY A 342 5.45 -11.76 11.46
N GLY A 343 6.59 -11.34 10.91
CA GLY A 343 7.91 -11.94 11.14
C GLY A 343 8.19 -13.24 10.36
N ALA A 344 7.16 -13.86 9.77
CA ALA A 344 7.28 -15.07 8.95
C ALA A 344 7.76 -14.77 7.52
N HIS A 345 8.92 -14.12 7.43
CA HIS A 345 9.56 -13.79 6.17
C HIS A 345 9.88 -15.05 5.33
N ASN A 346 9.95 -14.87 4.01
CA ASN A 346 10.34 -15.89 3.07
C ASN A 346 11.77 -16.37 3.41
N PRO A 347 11.99 -17.69 3.60
CA PRO A 347 13.31 -18.24 3.94
C PRO A 347 14.42 -17.95 2.92
N ALA A 348 14.07 -17.51 1.70
CA ALA A 348 15.05 -17.04 0.72
C ALA A 348 15.80 -15.77 1.18
N TYR A 349 15.24 -15.00 2.13
CA TYR A 349 15.84 -13.79 2.67
C TYR A 349 16.27 -14.01 4.12
N THR A 350 17.26 -13.24 4.57
CA THR A 350 17.53 -13.13 6.01
C THR A 350 16.63 -12.05 6.60
N TRP A 351 16.20 -12.25 7.85
CA TRP A 351 15.46 -11.22 8.60
C TRP A 351 16.23 -9.88 8.63
N GLN A 352 17.54 -9.94 8.88
CA GLN A 352 18.40 -8.77 8.91
C GLN A 352 18.41 -8.05 7.55
N GLY A 353 18.53 -8.78 6.43
CA GLY A 353 18.48 -8.21 5.09
C GLY A 353 17.15 -7.51 4.80
N CYS A 354 16.03 -8.07 5.24
CA CYS A 354 14.72 -7.42 5.15
C CYS A 354 14.67 -6.11 5.94
N VAL A 355 15.09 -6.12 7.21
CA VAL A 355 15.07 -4.92 8.08
C VAL A 355 15.98 -3.82 7.52
N ASP A 356 17.21 -4.17 7.15
CA ASP A 356 18.18 -3.23 6.61
C ASP A 356 17.71 -2.67 5.26
N GLY A 357 17.18 -3.53 4.39
CA GLY A 357 16.59 -3.13 3.12
C GLY A 357 15.45 -2.12 3.32
N MET A 358 14.53 -2.39 4.25
CA MET A 358 13.42 -1.49 4.57
C MET A 358 13.93 -0.16 5.11
N ALA A 359 14.83 -0.18 6.09
CA ALA A 359 15.42 1.05 6.65
C ALA A 359 16.10 1.90 5.58
N ARG A 360 16.92 1.29 4.73
CA ARG A 360 17.64 1.96 3.63
C ARG A 360 16.70 2.58 2.61
N ALA A 361 15.68 1.86 2.16
CA ALA A 361 14.70 2.38 1.20
C ALA A 361 13.87 3.54 1.80
N LEU A 362 13.48 3.43 3.07
CA LEU A 362 12.74 4.48 3.77
C LEU A 362 13.60 5.72 3.99
N ASN A 363 14.89 5.57 4.34
CA ASN A 363 15.83 6.70 4.44
C ASN A 363 16.08 7.36 3.08
N PHE A 364 16.22 6.57 2.02
CA PHE A 364 16.38 7.05 0.66
C PHE A 364 15.17 7.88 0.18
N ALA A 365 13.96 7.47 0.55
CA ALA A 365 12.75 8.24 0.30
C ALA A 365 12.69 9.51 1.17
N ASP A 366 13.02 9.39 2.45
CA ASP A 366 12.95 10.50 3.40
C ASP A 366 13.95 11.62 3.08
N ASP A 367 15.12 11.30 2.52
CA ASP A 367 16.07 12.29 2.01
C ASP A 367 15.47 13.23 0.96
N GLN A 368 14.53 12.72 0.14
CA GLN A 368 13.84 13.54 -0.86
C GLN A 368 12.86 14.53 -0.21
N VAL A 369 12.34 14.19 0.98
CA VAL A 369 11.45 15.04 1.78
C VAL A 369 12.27 16.04 2.62
N LEU A 370 13.24 15.55 3.39
CA LEU A 370 14.10 16.33 4.28
C LEU A 370 14.87 17.43 3.55
N ARG A 371 15.19 17.20 2.27
CA ARG A 371 15.88 18.18 1.45
C ARG A 371 15.12 19.50 1.30
N ALA A 372 13.78 19.47 1.30
CA ALA A 372 12.98 20.69 1.29
C ALA A 372 13.18 21.55 2.56
N TYR A 373 13.68 20.94 3.62
CA TYR A 373 13.97 21.56 4.92
C TYR A 373 15.48 21.79 5.13
N GLY A 374 16.33 21.51 4.13
CA GLY A 374 17.77 21.69 4.21
C GLY A 374 18.51 20.60 4.98
N PHE A 375 17.94 19.39 5.08
CA PHE A 375 18.58 18.25 5.74
C PHE A 375 18.61 17.01 4.85
N GLY A 376 19.47 16.06 5.19
CA GLY A 376 19.46 14.70 4.67
C GLY A 376 20.20 13.78 5.62
N HIS A 377 20.02 12.48 5.48
CA HIS A 377 20.74 11.49 6.25
C HIS A 377 22.24 11.54 5.91
N THR A 378 23.06 11.16 6.89
CA THR A 378 24.51 11.02 6.69
C THR A 378 24.84 9.82 5.78
N ASN A 379 24.09 8.73 5.93
CA ASN A 379 24.13 7.53 5.10
C ASN A 379 22.76 6.82 5.17
N LEU A 380 22.52 5.83 4.31
CA LEU A 380 21.23 5.13 4.26
C LEU A 380 21.06 4.05 5.33
N ASN A 381 22.13 3.61 5.99
CA ASN A 381 22.10 2.51 6.97
C ASN A 381 21.62 2.96 8.35
N ASP A 382 21.80 4.24 8.70
CA ASP A 382 21.38 4.79 9.99
C ASP A 382 20.31 5.88 9.80
N SER A 383 19.21 5.73 10.55
CA SER A 383 18.04 6.60 10.43
C SER A 383 18.08 7.82 11.35
N ALA A 384 18.97 7.85 12.36
CA ALA A 384 19.02 8.96 13.32
C ALA A 384 19.99 10.09 12.92
N PRO A 385 21.21 9.81 12.42
CA PRO A 385 22.17 10.86 12.10
C PRO A 385 21.80 11.58 10.79
N ILE A 386 21.30 12.80 10.94
CA ILE A 386 21.07 13.75 9.85
C ILE A 386 22.20 14.78 9.78
N ARG A 387 22.40 15.36 8.60
CA ARG A 387 23.34 16.45 8.36
C ARG A 387 22.63 17.63 7.68
N PRO A 388 23.00 18.88 7.99
CA PRO A 388 22.55 20.02 7.24
C PRO A 388 23.10 19.95 5.80
N LEU A 389 22.29 20.36 4.84
CA LEU A 389 22.66 20.52 3.45
C LEU A 389 22.96 22.00 3.16
N PRO A 390 23.96 22.32 2.32
CA PRO A 390 24.19 23.68 1.86
C PRO A 390 22.94 24.28 1.22
N PHE A 391 22.76 25.60 1.35
CA PHE A 391 21.70 26.30 0.65
C PHE A 391 21.83 26.08 -0.87
N GLY A 392 20.72 25.71 -1.53
CA GLY A 392 20.73 25.37 -2.97
C GLY A 392 21.31 23.99 -3.31
N TYR A 393 21.38 23.06 -2.35
CA TYR A 393 21.92 21.71 -2.59
C TYR A 393 21.15 20.91 -3.66
N PRO A 394 21.86 20.18 -4.55
CA PRO A 394 23.30 20.17 -4.67
C PRO A 394 23.77 21.43 -5.41
N ALA A 395 24.85 22.05 -4.91
CA ALA A 395 25.35 23.31 -5.45
C ALA A 395 25.60 23.18 -6.96
N SER A 396 25.02 24.09 -7.75
CA SER A 396 25.19 24.07 -9.20
C SER A 396 26.66 24.28 -9.55
N SER A 397 27.18 23.50 -10.49
CA SER A 397 28.54 23.67 -11.03
C SER A 397 28.75 24.98 -11.81
N ARG A 398 27.69 25.77 -12.04
CA ARG A 398 27.71 27.03 -12.82
C ARG A 398 27.97 28.29 -12.00
N GLY A 399 28.15 28.19 -10.67
CA GLY A 399 28.35 29.34 -9.77
C GLY A 399 29.80 29.77 -9.58
N GLY A 400 30.65 29.66 -10.61
CA GLY A 400 32.06 30.03 -10.56
C GLY A 400 32.47 30.85 -11.78
N ARG A 401 31.99 32.09 -11.86
CA ARG A 401 32.64 33.19 -12.58
C ARG A 401 32.37 34.49 -11.84
#